data_AF-K1UTY3-F1
#
_entry.id   AF-K1UTY3-F1
#
_cell.length_a   1.000
_cell.length_b   1.000
_cell.length_c   1.000
_cell.angle_alpha   90.00
_cell.angle_beta   90.00
_cell.angle_gamma   90.00
#
_symmetry.space_group_name_H-M   'P 1'
#
loop_
_entity.id
_entity.type
_entity.pdbx_description
1 polymer ?
#
loop_
_entity_poly.entity_id
_entity_poly.type
_entity_poly.pdbx_seq_one_letter_code
_entity_poly.pdbx_strand_id
1 'polypeptide(L)'
;WGTGPSSRPDARTWLSIGPINFQPSELVKIGFIITFGVHLDKVKEKINNIFSILQLGAHAAVPIVLVAATGDMGSALVFMVIAIVMMFVAGVHWGYFLGGIALVGAATPLIWTYVLKQLQKDRFLALIYPDLYPDIIYQQQRGLNAIGAGGITGQGLFKGAYTQAGAVPESQNDMIFSVVG
;
A
#
# COMPACT_ATOMS: atom_id res chain seq x y z
N TRP A 1 14.30 -0.91 16.25
CA TRP A 1 15.40 -0.53 15.35
C TRP A 1 14.76 -0.03 14.08
N GLY A 2 15.11 1.17 13.63
CA GLY A 2 14.46 1.85 12.50
C GLY A 2 13.82 3.18 12.91
N THR A 3 13.99 4.18 12.06
CA THR A 3 13.43 5.52 12.19
C THR A 3 12.14 5.62 11.36
N GLY A 4 11.23 6.47 11.82
CA GLY A 4 10.00 6.81 11.13
C GLY A 4 9.83 8.34 11.10
N PRO A 5 8.98 8.88 10.22
CA PRO A 5 8.64 10.30 10.23
C PRO A 5 8.10 10.73 11.59
N SER A 6 8.31 11.98 11.99
CA SER A 6 7.77 12.53 13.25
C SER A 6 6.24 12.42 13.35
N SER A 7 5.55 12.46 12.21
CA SER A 7 4.10 12.26 12.09
C SER A 7 3.65 10.80 12.16
N ARG A 8 4.57 9.83 12.05
CA ARG A 8 4.32 8.38 12.11
C ARG A 8 5.42 7.65 12.91
N PRO A 9 5.47 7.83 14.23
CA PRO A 9 6.50 7.24 15.09
C PRO A 9 6.41 5.69 15.17
N ASP A 10 5.27 5.12 14.77
CA ASP A 10 5.01 3.69 14.68
C ASP A 10 5.57 3.05 13.39
N ALA A 11 5.81 3.83 12.33
CA ALA A 11 6.33 3.36 11.05
C ALA A 11 7.87 3.31 11.04
N ARG A 12 8.44 2.29 11.68
CA ARG A 12 9.91 2.09 11.78
C ARG A 12 10.46 1.43 10.51
N THR A 13 10.60 2.22 9.46
CA THR A 13 10.82 1.75 8.09
C THR A 13 12.18 2.09 7.51
N TRP A 14 12.86 3.08 8.09
CA TRP A 14 14.14 3.58 7.59
C TRP A 14 15.30 3.22 8.50
N LEU A 15 16.47 2.99 7.91
CA LEU A 15 17.74 2.87 8.60
C LEU A 15 18.59 4.10 8.24
N SER A 16 18.85 4.96 9.22
CA SER A 16 19.69 6.14 9.04
C SER A 16 21.14 5.80 9.37
N ILE A 17 22.01 5.80 8.36
CA ILE A 17 23.46 5.60 8.49
C ILE A 17 24.14 6.93 8.13
N GLY A 18 24.39 7.77 9.13
CA GLY A 18 24.92 9.13 8.92
C GLY A 18 23.98 9.96 8.04
N PRO A 19 24.44 10.52 6.90
CA PRO A 19 23.59 11.29 5.99
C PRO A 19 22.70 10.42 5.08
N ILE A 20 22.89 9.10 5.06
CA ILE A 20 22.18 8.19 4.16
C ILE A 20 20.97 7.60 4.88
N ASN A 21 19.80 7.70 4.27
CA ASN A 21 18.59 7.00 4.69
C ASN A 21 18.34 5.84 3.73
N PHE A 22 18.32 4.62 4.26
CA PHE A 22 18.09 3.40 3.50
C PHE A 22 16.80 2.72 3.94
N GLN A 23 15.93 2.37 3.01
CA GLN A 23 14.70 1.64 3.28
C GLN A 23 14.88 0.16 2.91
N PRO A 24 15.00 -0.76 3.88
CA PRO A 24 15.28 -2.17 3.60
C PRO A 24 14.24 -2.86 2.71
N SER A 25 12.96 -2.46 2.80
CA SER A 25 11.88 -3.05 2.00
C SER A 25 12.10 -2.91 0.49
N GLU A 26 12.81 -1.88 0.04
CA GLU A 26 13.17 -1.70 -1.37
C GLU A 26 14.12 -2.81 -1.86
N LEU A 27 15.17 -3.11 -1.09
CA LEU A 27 16.10 -4.18 -1.42
C LEU A 27 15.44 -5.56 -1.33
N VAL A 28 14.59 -5.76 -0.31
CA VAL A 28 13.88 -7.04 -0.10
C VAL A 28 12.93 -7.33 -1.28
N LYS A 29 12.34 -6.33 -1.94
CA LYS A 29 11.53 -6.54 -3.14
C LYS A 29 12.31 -7.21 -4.27
N ILE A 30 13.56 -6.79 -4.50
CA ILE A 30 14.42 -7.38 -5.52
C ILE A 30 14.73 -8.84 -5.17
N GLY A 31 15.14 -9.09 -3.92
CA GLY A 31 15.41 -10.46 -3.45
C GLY A 31 14.18 -11.35 -3.55
N PHE A 32 13.01 -10.84 -3.16
CA PHE A 32 11.74 -11.55 -3.25
C PHE A 32 11.38 -11.92 -4.69
N ILE A 33 11.49 -11.00 -5.65
CA ILE A 33 11.20 -11.30 -7.06
C ILE A 33 12.07 -12.47 -7.55
N ILE A 34 13.36 -12.48 -7.18
CA ILE A 34 14.28 -13.56 -7.57
C ILE A 34 13.89 -14.88 -6.90
N THR A 35 13.72 -14.90 -5.57
CA THR A 35 13.42 -16.15 -4.85
C THR A 35 12.04 -16.69 -5.18
N PHE A 36 11.05 -15.81 -5.36
CA PHE A 36 9.70 -16.17 -5.73
C PHE A 36 9.63 -16.69 -7.17
N GLY A 37 10.37 -16.08 -8.10
CA GLY A 37 10.53 -16.59 -9.46
C GLY A 37 11.11 -18.01 -9.51
N VAL A 38 12.18 -18.27 -8.73
CA VAL A 38 12.75 -19.61 -8.59
C VAL A 38 11.75 -20.59 -7.97
N HIS A 39 10.95 -20.16 -6.98
CA HIS A 39 9.94 -21.01 -6.39
C HIS A 39 8.82 -21.37 -7.39
N LEU A 40 8.36 -20.39 -8.17
CA LEU A 40 7.37 -20.60 -9.24
C LEU A 40 7.88 -21.62 -10.27
N ASP A 41 9.13 -21.52 -10.69
CA ASP A 41 9.74 -22.46 -11.63
C ASP A 41 9.80 -23.88 -11.05
N LYS A 42 10.18 -24.02 -9.77
CA LYS A 42 10.22 -25.33 -9.08
C LYS A 42 8.86 -26.02 -8.97
N VAL A 43 7.76 -25.26 -8.88
CA VAL A 43 6.40 -25.83 -8.79
C VAL A 43 5.66 -25.80 -10.12
N LYS A 44 6.30 -25.38 -11.21
CA LYS A 44 5.67 -25.10 -12.52
C LYS A 44 4.82 -26.25 -13.06
N GLU A 45 5.30 -27.49 -12.96
CA GLU A 45 4.56 -28.68 -13.44
C GLU A 45 3.26 -28.94 -12.67
N LYS A 46 3.18 -28.48 -11.41
CA LYS A 46 2.05 -28.66 -10.51
C LYS A 46 1.51 -27.32 -10.02
N ILE A 47 1.66 -26.26 -10.82
CA ILE A 47 1.40 -24.88 -10.37
C ILE A 47 -0.05 -24.67 -9.92
N ASN A 48 -0.98 -25.45 -10.49
CA ASN A 48 -2.40 -25.47 -10.16
C ASN A 48 -2.79 -26.57 -9.16
N ASN A 49 -1.84 -27.09 -8.40
CA ASN A 49 -2.11 -27.93 -7.24
C ASN A 49 -2.32 -27.04 -6.01
N ILE A 50 -3.36 -27.32 -5.21
CA ILE A 50 -3.66 -26.56 -3.99
C ILE A 50 -2.45 -26.47 -3.05
N PHE A 51 -1.64 -27.53 -2.93
CA PHE A 51 -0.43 -27.52 -2.10
C PHE A 51 0.63 -26.55 -2.65
N SER A 52 0.80 -26.48 -3.97
CA SER A 52 1.72 -25.52 -4.61
C SER A 52 1.24 -24.08 -4.42
N ILE A 53 -0.07 -23.84 -4.53
CA ILE A 53 -0.66 -22.52 -4.24
C ILE A 53 -0.45 -22.12 -2.77
N LEU A 54 -0.65 -23.04 -1.82
CA LEU A 54 -0.41 -22.77 -0.40
C LEU A 54 1.08 -22.50 -0.11
N GLN A 55 2.00 -23.24 -0.75
CA GLN A 55 3.44 -23.00 -0.63
C GLN A 55 3.84 -21.62 -1.19
N LEU A 56 3.31 -21.24 -2.36
CA LEU A 56 3.53 -19.92 -2.94
C LEU A 56 2.95 -18.83 -2.05
N GLY A 57 1.73 -19.01 -1.54
CA GLY A 57 1.09 -18.12 -0.59
C GLY A 57 1.92 -17.93 0.69
N ALA A 58 2.44 -19.02 1.26
CA ALA A 58 3.31 -18.98 2.42
C ALA A 58 4.63 -18.24 2.13
N HIS A 59 5.26 -18.48 0.97
CA HIS A 59 6.47 -17.76 0.57
C HIS A 59 6.19 -16.25 0.44
N ALA A 60 5.10 -15.86 -0.23
CA ALA A 60 4.71 -14.45 -0.36
C ALA A 60 4.35 -13.81 0.98
N ALA A 61 3.72 -14.55 1.89
CA ALA A 61 3.32 -14.05 3.20
C ALA A 61 4.51 -13.60 4.06
N VAL A 62 5.69 -14.22 3.91
CA VAL A 62 6.88 -13.89 4.72
C VAL A 62 7.27 -12.41 4.62
N PRO A 63 7.62 -11.85 3.45
CA PRO A 63 7.96 -10.44 3.34
C PRO A 63 6.76 -9.52 3.58
N ILE A 64 5.54 -9.91 3.20
CA ILE A 64 4.32 -9.11 3.41
C ILE A 64 4.09 -8.88 4.91
N VAL A 65 4.10 -9.94 5.72
CA VAL A 65 3.87 -9.86 7.16
C VAL A 65 5.01 -9.11 7.84
N LEU A 66 6.25 -9.37 7.44
CA LEU A 66 7.42 -8.70 8.02
C LEU A 66 7.35 -7.18 7.84
N VAL A 67 7.00 -6.71 6.64
CA VAL A 67 6.93 -5.27 6.32
C VAL A 67 5.65 -4.63 6.88
N ALA A 68 4.53 -5.36 6.92
CA ALA A 68 3.34 -4.90 7.62
C ALA A 68 3.60 -4.71 9.12
N ALA A 69 4.40 -5.59 9.74
CA ALA A 69 4.79 -5.50 11.15
C ALA A 69 5.67 -4.28 11.45
N THR A 70 6.38 -3.72 10.46
CA THR A 70 7.10 -2.45 10.63
C THR A 70 6.20 -1.21 10.49
N GLY A 71 4.89 -1.40 10.27
CA GLY A 71 3.93 -0.33 10.06
C GLY A 71 3.81 0.15 8.62
N ASP A 72 4.48 -0.52 7.67
CA ASP A 72 4.48 -0.15 6.24
C ASP A 72 3.47 -0.98 5.44
N MET A 73 2.20 -0.62 5.60
CA MET A 73 1.11 -1.26 4.87
C MET A 73 1.20 -1.01 3.35
N GLY A 74 1.85 0.08 2.92
CA GLY A 74 2.04 0.41 1.51
C GLY A 74 2.99 -0.56 0.83
N SER A 75 4.17 -0.78 1.40
CA SER A 75 5.12 -1.77 0.89
C SER A 75 4.56 -3.19 0.96
N ALA A 76 3.82 -3.55 2.03
CA ALA A 76 3.15 -4.85 2.12
C ALA A 76 2.17 -5.08 0.95
N LEU A 77 1.40 -4.06 0.56
CA LEU A 77 0.54 -4.10 -0.62
C LEU A 77 1.33 -4.32 -1.91
N VAL A 78 2.48 -3.65 -2.07
CA VAL A 78 3.36 -3.82 -3.24
C VAL A 78 3.87 -5.26 -3.36
N PHE A 79 4.33 -5.87 -2.27
CA PHE A 79 4.74 -7.29 -2.27
C PHE A 79 3.60 -8.22 -2.68
N MET A 80 2.39 -7.97 -2.18
CA MET A 80 1.20 -8.74 -2.53
C MET A 80 0.87 -8.63 -4.02
N VAL A 81 0.92 -7.42 -4.59
CA VAL A 81 0.68 -7.19 -6.03
C VAL A 81 1.76 -7.88 -6.88
N ILE A 82 3.04 -7.77 -6.50
CA ILE A 82 4.14 -8.48 -7.18
C ILE A 82 3.85 -9.99 -7.20
N ALA A 83 3.52 -10.58 -6.05
CA ALA A 83 3.24 -12.01 -5.94
C ALA A 83 2.06 -12.43 -6.84
N ILE A 84 0.96 -11.68 -6.79
CA ILE A 84 -0.25 -11.94 -7.59
C ILE A 84 0.08 -11.89 -9.09
N VAL A 85 0.76 -10.84 -9.53
CA VAL A 85 1.14 -10.65 -10.94
C VAL A 85 2.07 -11.76 -11.40
N MET A 86 3.10 -12.11 -10.62
CA MET A 86 4.03 -13.19 -10.96
C MET A 86 3.34 -14.55 -11.01
N MET A 87 2.44 -14.85 -10.07
CA MET A 87 1.64 -16.08 -10.08
C MET A 87 0.72 -16.16 -11.31
N PHE A 88 0.09 -15.03 -11.66
CA PHE A 88 -0.76 -14.95 -12.85
C PHE A 88 0.03 -15.21 -14.12
N VAL A 89 1.19 -14.55 -14.28
CA VAL A 89 2.10 -14.74 -15.42
C VAL A 89 2.65 -16.17 -15.48
N ALA A 90 2.89 -16.81 -14.34
CA ALA A 90 3.36 -18.20 -14.27
C ALA A 90 2.29 -19.25 -14.66
N GLY A 91 1.04 -18.84 -14.86
CA GLY A 91 -0.05 -19.73 -15.30
C GLY A 91 -0.92 -20.29 -14.18
N VAL A 92 -0.94 -19.65 -13.01
CA VAL A 92 -1.92 -19.98 -11.96
C VAL A 92 -3.34 -19.68 -12.46
N HIS A 93 -4.23 -20.64 -12.28
CA HIS A 93 -5.62 -20.56 -12.71
C HIS A 93 -6.36 -19.41 -11.99
N TRP A 94 -7.06 -18.57 -12.75
CA TRP A 94 -7.79 -17.38 -12.25
C TRP A 94 -8.72 -17.67 -11.07
N GLY A 95 -9.29 -18.89 -11.01
CA GLY A 95 -10.14 -19.34 -9.92
C GLY A 95 -9.49 -19.29 -8.53
N TYR A 96 -8.16 -19.44 -8.43
CA TYR A 96 -7.46 -19.28 -7.14
C TYR A 96 -7.46 -17.83 -6.66
N PHE A 97 -7.34 -16.86 -7.58
CA PHE A 97 -7.41 -15.44 -7.23
C PHE A 97 -8.82 -15.05 -6.79
N LEU A 98 -9.85 -15.52 -7.50
CA LEU A 98 -11.22 -15.32 -7.05
C LEU A 98 -11.51 -16.00 -5.72
N GLY A 99 -11.01 -17.22 -5.51
CA GLY A 99 -11.10 -17.91 -4.23
C GLY A 99 -10.45 -17.11 -3.10
N GLY A 100 -9.27 -16.53 -3.35
CA GLY A 100 -8.59 -15.64 -2.41
C GLY A 100 -9.40 -14.38 -2.11
N ILE A 101 -9.93 -13.70 -3.13
CA ILE A 101 -10.79 -12.52 -2.96
C ILE A 101 -12.05 -12.87 -2.17
N ALA A 102 -12.70 -13.99 -2.49
CA ALA A 102 -13.88 -14.47 -1.78
C ALA A 102 -13.56 -14.79 -0.31
N LEU A 103 -12.41 -15.39 -0.02
CA LEU A 103 -11.96 -15.68 1.34
C LEU A 103 -11.69 -14.41 2.14
N VAL A 104 -11.02 -13.41 1.56
CA VAL A 104 -10.81 -12.10 2.18
C VAL A 104 -12.15 -11.39 2.43
N GLY A 105 -13.06 -11.44 1.46
CA GLY A 105 -14.42 -10.93 1.58
C GLY A 105 -15.19 -11.59 2.73
N ALA A 106 -15.18 -12.93 2.80
CA ALA A 106 -15.83 -13.68 3.87
C ALA A 106 -15.21 -13.41 5.25
N ALA A 107 -13.89 -13.15 5.31
CA ALA A 107 -13.19 -12.80 6.55
C ALA A 107 -13.40 -11.33 6.99
N THR A 108 -14.00 -10.48 6.15
CA THR A 108 -14.14 -9.04 6.40
C THR A 108 -14.81 -8.72 7.74
N PRO A 109 -15.91 -9.37 8.18
CA PRO A 109 -16.52 -9.09 9.48
C PRO A 109 -15.59 -9.37 10.68
N LEU A 110 -14.77 -10.42 10.57
CA LEU A 110 -13.78 -10.78 11.60
C LEU A 110 -12.62 -9.79 11.61
N ILE A 111 -12.12 -9.42 10.43
CA ILE A 111 -11.06 -8.42 10.28
C ILE A 111 -11.53 -7.07 10.85
N TRP A 112 -12.74 -6.66 10.52
CA TRP A 112 -13.34 -5.43 11.02
C TRP A 112 -13.47 -5.46 12.54
N THR A 113 -13.95 -6.55 13.13
CA THR A 113 -14.23 -6.60 14.56
C THR A 113 -12.97 -6.74 15.41
N TYR A 114 -12.04 -7.62 15.02
CA TYR A 114 -10.95 -8.07 15.89
C TYR A 114 -9.56 -7.59 15.47
N VAL A 115 -9.37 -7.20 14.20
CA VAL A 115 -8.03 -6.87 13.66
C VAL A 115 -7.84 -5.36 13.52
N LEU A 116 -8.83 -4.65 12.95
CA LEU A 116 -8.72 -3.22 12.70
C LEU A 116 -8.83 -2.39 13.99
N LYS A 117 -7.89 -1.46 14.16
CA LYS A 117 -7.94 -0.43 15.20
C LYS A 117 -9.04 0.60 14.88
N GLN A 118 -9.54 1.29 15.90
CA GLN A 118 -10.60 2.30 15.72
C GLN A 118 -10.23 3.34 14.65
N LEU A 119 -9.02 3.91 14.73
CA LEU A 119 -8.53 4.87 13.73
C LEU A 119 -8.52 4.31 12.29
N GLN A 120 -8.26 3.01 12.11
CA GLN A 120 -8.30 2.39 10.77
C GLN A 120 -9.74 2.29 10.26
N LYS A 121 -10.69 1.92 11.14
CA LYS A 121 -12.12 1.91 10.82
C LYS A 121 -12.61 3.31 10.45
N ASP A 122 -12.24 4.31 11.26
CA ASP A 122 -12.64 5.69 11.03
C ASP A 122 -12.11 6.21 9.69
N ARG A 123 -10.90 5.81 9.25
CA ARG A 123 -10.40 6.12 7.90
C ARG A 123 -11.22 5.49 6.77
N PHE A 124 -11.71 4.27 6.95
CA PHE A 124 -12.64 3.66 5.98
C PHE A 124 -14.01 4.35 5.99
N LEU A 125 -14.54 4.67 7.18
CA LEU A 125 -15.82 5.36 7.32
C LEU A 125 -15.76 6.78 6.79
N ALA A 126 -14.64 7.49 6.97
CA ALA A 126 -14.44 8.83 6.44
C ALA A 126 -14.52 8.88 4.91
N LEU A 127 -14.15 7.78 4.21
CA LEU A 127 -14.31 7.68 2.76
C LEU A 127 -15.79 7.56 2.33
N ILE A 128 -16.63 6.92 3.15
CA ILE A 128 -18.06 6.67 2.85
C ILE A 128 -18.93 7.83 3.34
N TYR A 129 -18.62 8.37 4.53
CA TYR A 129 -19.33 9.43 5.23
C TYR A 129 -18.38 10.58 5.58
N PRO A 130 -17.88 11.33 4.57
CA PRO A 130 -16.90 12.38 4.79
C PRO A 130 -17.37 13.47 5.75
N ASP A 131 -18.67 13.81 5.73
CA ASP A 131 -19.25 14.85 6.57
C ASP A 131 -19.23 14.52 8.06
N LEU A 132 -19.21 13.22 8.41
CA LEU A 132 -19.14 12.76 9.81
C LEU A 132 -17.70 12.69 10.33
N TYR A 133 -16.71 12.68 9.44
CA TYR A 133 -15.29 12.56 9.77
C TYR A 133 -14.44 13.62 9.05
N PRO A 134 -14.80 14.92 9.14
CA PRO A 134 -14.18 15.97 8.34
C PRO A 134 -12.69 16.13 8.63
N ASP A 135 -12.28 15.95 9.89
CA ASP A 135 -10.87 16.07 10.31
C ASP A 135 -10.00 14.91 9.78
N ILE A 136 -10.58 13.71 9.65
CA ILE A 136 -9.84 12.51 9.22
C ILE A 136 -9.59 12.52 7.71
N ILE A 137 -10.56 13.00 6.93
CA ILE A 137 -10.45 13.08 5.46
C ILE A 137 -9.92 14.42 4.96
N TYR A 138 -9.68 15.38 5.86
CA TYR A 138 -9.33 16.76 5.51
C TYR A 138 -8.21 16.88 4.48
N GLN A 139 -7.11 16.15 4.68
CA GLN A 139 -5.94 16.14 3.80
C GLN A 139 -6.31 15.68 2.38
N GLN A 140 -7.07 14.59 2.28
CA GLN A 140 -7.51 14.01 1.01
C GLN A 140 -8.52 14.93 0.30
N GLN A 141 -9.47 15.50 1.03
CA GLN A 141 -10.47 16.43 0.49
C GLN A 141 -9.80 17.68 -0.08
N ARG A 142 -8.81 18.24 0.62
CA ARG A 142 -8.03 19.38 0.14
C ARG A 142 -7.21 19.04 -1.11
N GLY A 143 -6.59 17.87 -1.14
CA GLY A 143 -5.87 17.38 -2.33
C GLY A 143 -6.80 17.22 -3.54
N LEU A 144 -7.99 16.63 -3.35
CA LEU A 144 -9.00 16.50 -4.41
C LEU A 144 -9.48 17.86 -4.93
N ASN A 145 -9.78 18.79 -4.03
CA ASN A 145 -10.19 20.15 -4.42
C ASN A 145 -9.09 20.90 -5.17
N ALA A 146 -7.82 20.72 -4.76
CA ALA A 146 -6.67 21.31 -5.44
C ALA A 146 -6.52 20.77 -6.88
N ILE A 147 -6.59 19.45 -7.06
CA ILE A 147 -6.58 18.82 -8.39
C ILE A 147 -7.77 19.29 -9.23
N GLY A 148 -8.97 19.32 -8.64
CA GLY A 148 -10.19 19.76 -9.32
C GLY A 148 -10.12 21.22 -9.79
N ALA A 149 -9.46 22.09 -9.00
CA ALA A 149 -9.26 23.49 -9.39
C ALA A 149 -8.24 23.66 -10.52
N GLY A 150 -7.25 22.76 -10.63
CA GLY A 150 -6.22 22.76 -11.69
C GLY A 150 -6.78 22.59 -13.11
N GLY A 151 -7.88 21.84 -13.26
CA GLY A 151 -8.40 21.47 -14.57
C GLY A 151 -7.43 20.56 -15.35
N ILE A 152 -7.69 20.36 -16.65
CA ILE A 152 -6.93 19.38 -17.47
C ILE A 152 -5.50 19.85 -17.77
N THR A 153 -5.32 21.15 -17.98
CA THR A 153 -4.02 21.76 -18.36
C THR A 153 -3.24 22.31 -17.17
N GLY A 154 -3.86 22.30 -15.99
CA GLY A 154 -3.36 22.95 -14.81
C GLY A 154 -3.51 24.48 -14.81
N GLN A 155 -3.22 25.10 -13.66
CA GLN A 155 -3.16 26.56 -13.48
C GLN A 155 -1.80 27.17 -13.84
N GLY A 156 -0.78 26.33 -14.01
CA GLY A 156 0.60 26.71 -14.32
C GLY A 156 1.50 26.82 -13.08
N LEU A 157 2.81 26.74 -13.31
CA LEU A 157 3.81 26.73 -12.23
C LEU A 157 3.69 27.99 -11.36
N PHE A 158 3.57 27.80 -10.04
CA PHE A 158 3.36 28.83 -9.02
C PHE A 158 2.06 29.65 -9.14
N LYS A 159 1.08 29.18 -9.91
CA LYS A 159 -0.22 29.88 -10.09
C LYS A 159 -1.41 29.17 -9.45
N GLY A 160 -1.20 27.99 -8.88
CA GLY A 160 -2.24 27.20 -8.22
C GLY A 160 -2.82 27.90 -6.98
N ALA A 161 -4.10 28.25 -6.98
CA ALA A 161 -4.74 28.96 -5.86
C ALA A 161 -4.64 28.19 -4.52
N TYR A 162 -4.81 26.86 -4.56
CA TYR A 162 -4.73 26.00 -3.37
C TYR A 162 -3.29 25.75 -2.91
N THR A 163 -2.33 25.70 -3.85
CA THR A 163 -0.92 25.43 -3.55
C THR A 163 -0.24 26.68 -2.99
N GLN A 164 -0.50 27.86 -3.58
CA GLN A 164 0.00 29.14 -3.09
C GLN A 164 -0.61 29.54 -1.74
N ALA A 165 -1.87 29.15 -1.48
CA ALA A 165 -2.53 29.42 -0.21
C ALA A 165 -2.13 28.46 0.92
N GLY A 166 -1.27 27.45 0.66
CA GLY A 166 -0.96 26.41 1.64
C GLY A 166 -2.19 25.60 2.07
N ALA A 167 -3.21 25.51 1.21
CA ALA A 167 -4.50 24.92 1.55
C ALA A 167 -4.47 23.37 1.60
N VAL A 168 -3.36 22.76 1.18
CA VAL A 168 -3.08 21.31 1.30
C VAL A 168 -1.97 21.13 2.35
N PRO A 169 -2.30 20.67 3.58
CA PRO A 169 -1.37 20.63 4.71
C PRO A 169 -0.03 19.94 4.43
N GLU A 170 -0.05 18.71 3.92
CA GLU A 170 1.17 17.94 3.57
C GLU A 170 1.44 17.90 2.06
N SER A 171 1.33 19.06 1.39
CA SER A 171 1.53 19.18 -0.06
C SER A 171 2.90 18.70 -0.56
N GLN A 172 3.95 18.85 0.25
CA GLN A 172 5.32 18.44 -0.07
C GLN A 172 5.58 16.93 -0.04
N ASN A 173 4.64 16.11 0.44
CA ASN A 173 4.86 14.67 0.64
C ASN A 173 3.88 13.81 -0.17
N ASP A 174 2.78 13.37 0.44
CA ASP A 174 1.83 12.43 -0.16
C ASP A 174 0.88 13.05 -1.19
N MET A 175 0.96 14.37 -1.37
CA MET A 175 0.09 15.16 -2.25
C MET A 175 0.85 15.94 -3.32
N ILE A 176 2.07 15.54 -3.68
CA ILE A 176 2.89 16.27 -4.67
C ILE A 176 2.18 16.42 -6.03
N PHE A 177 1.39 15.43 -6.46
CA PHE A 177 0.61 15.52 -7.69
C PHE A 177 -0.53 16.54 -7.64
N SER A 178 -1.06 16.84 -6.44
CA SER A 178 -2.05 17.91 -6.27
C SER A 178 -1.45 19.30 -6.43
N VAL A 179 -0.12 19.41 -6.44
CA VAL A 179 0.63 20.67 -6.57
C VAL A 179 1.04 20.96 -8.00
N VAL A 180 1.22 19.91 -8.82
CA VAL A 180 1.72 20.02 -10.19
C VAL A 180 0.62 20.49 -11.17
N GLY A 181 -0.64 20.26 -10.83
CA GLY A 181 -1.82 20.76 -11.55
C GLY A 181 -2.20 22.19 -11.19
#